data_AF-A0A2M8L1X1-F1
#
_entry.id   AF-A0A2M8L1X1-F1
#
_cell.length_a   1.000
_cell.length_b   1.000
_cell.length_c   1.000
_cell.angle_alpha   90.00
_cell.angle_beta   90.00
_cell.angle_gamma   90.00
#
_symmetry.space_group_name_H-M   'P 1'
#
loop_
_entity.id
_entity.type
_entity.pdbx_description
1 polymer ?
#
loop_
_entity_poly.entity_id
_entity_poly.type
_entity_poly.pdbx_seq_one_letter_code
_entity_poly.pdbx_strand_id
1 'polypeptide(L)'
;QNSFSQIIGQNIDKIIVVTTQNLNEIADLIGGIDVYLETELKDVQYPNQAYIDNPKSGAPIYKTIYYPVGINHLDSSNITEYVRSRKSSELASNGGTDLGRIARQQKLFDVLFTKIIKTRNPKQIFNLYQYFNNNISHNITKKDYLNLGIKILPNINKLKLQKITIPTGENPKTDIIYHPQKFINRQWVFITSTPDHQSLKNFISKSLLY
;
A
#
# COMPACT_ATOMS: atom_id res chain seq x y z
N GLN A 1 -0.91 -17.08 -18.70
CA GLN A 1 0.26 -16.36 -18.15
C GLN A 1 -0.21 -15.01 -17.65
N ASN A 2 0.25 -14.57 -16.47
CA ASN A 2 -0.18 -13.31 -15.84
C ASN A 2 0.42 -12.12 -16.62
N SER A 3 -0.40 -11.14 -17.02
CA SER A 3 0.05 -9.96 -17.78
C SER A 3 1.15 -9.19 -17.06
N PHE A 4 1.13 -9.22 -15.73
CA PHE A 4 2.14 -8.55 -14.90
C PHE A 4 3.54 -9.16 -15.07
N SER A 5 3.67 -10.50 -15.04
CA SER A 5 4.96 -11.20 -15.21
C SER A 5 5.62 -10.89 -16.55
N GLN A 6 4.82 -10.70 -17.61
CA GLN A 6 5.33 -10.33 -18.93
C GLN A 6 5.87 -8.89 -18.97
N ILE A 7 5.24 -7.97 -18.24
CA ILE A 7 5.68 -6.57 -18.14
C ILE A 7 6.97 -6.48 -17.31
N ILE A 8 7.05 -7.19 -16.18
CA ILE A 8 8.21 -7.11 -15.27
C ILE A 8 9.37 -8.05 -15.65
N GLY A 9 9.13 -9.04 -16.52
CA GLY A 9 10.14 -10.02 -16.94
C GLY A 9 10.60 -10.95 -15.83
N GLN A 10 9.75 -11.18 -14.83
CA GLN A 10 10.03 -12.00 -13.65
C GLN A 10 8.83 -12.90 -13.32
N ASN A 11 9.13 -14.08 -12.79
CA ASN A 11 8.11 -14.99 -12.27
C ASN A 11 7.58 -14.45 -10.94
N ILE A 12 6.27 -14.56 -10.74
CA ILE A 12 5.61 -14.21 -9.48
C ILE A 12 5.28 -15.51 -8.76
N ASP A 13 6.04 -15.84 -7.71
CA ASP A 13 5.89 -17.12 -7.00
C ASP A 13 4.59 -17.17 -6.18
N LYS A 14 4.26 -16.06 -5.52
CA LYS A 14 3.10 -15.93 -4.63
C LYS A 14 2.37 -14.63 -4.85
N ILE A 15 1.05 -14.67 -4.69
CA ILE A 15 0.15 -13.53 -4.79
C ILE A 15 -0.67 -13.49 -3.50
N ILE A 16 -0.75 -12.30 -2.91
CA ILE A 16 -1.64 -11.98 -1.80
C ILE A 16 -2.43 -10.75 -2.24
N VAL A 17 -3.75 -10.82 -2.15
CA VAL A 17 -4.65 -9.71 -2.46
C VAL A 17 -5.23 -9.16 -1.16
N VAL A 18 -4.89 -7.91 -0.86
CA VAL A 18 -5.33 -7.22 0.37
C VAL A 18 -6.22 -6.05 -0.02
N THR A 19 -7.43 -6.02 0.51
CA THR A 19 -8.36 -4.90 0.36
C THR A 19 -8.21 -3.91 1.51
N THR A 20 -8.80 -2.71 1.37
CA THR A 20 -8.86 -1.76 2.47
C THR A 20 -9.62 -2.31 3.68
N GLN A 21 -10.66 -3.12 3.46
CA GLN A 21 -11.37 -3.79 4.56
C GLN A 21 -10.46 -4.77 5.31
N ASN A 22 -9.61 -5.51 4.58
CA ASN A 22 -8.66 -6.39 5.24
C ASN A 22 -7.67 -5.62 6.12
N LEU A 23 -7.27 -4.41 5.72
CA LEU A 23 -6.41 -3.56 6.55
C LEU A 23 -7.09 -3.14 7.86
N ASN A 24 -8.38 -2.78 7.81
CA ASN A 24 -9.17 -2.45 9.01
C ASN A 24 -9.19 -3.63 9.99
N GLU A 25 -9.55 -4.82 9.48
CA GLU A 25 -9.70 -6.02 10.31
C GLU A 25 -8.36 -6.52 10.87
N ILE A 26 -7.29 -6.46 10.09
CA ILE A 26 -5.94 -6.78 10.58
C ILE A 26 -5.52 -5.79 11.67
N ALA A 27 -5.78 -4.49 11.49
CA ALA A 27 -5.45 -3.47 12.49
C ALA A 27 -6.17 -3.76 13.82
N ASP A 28 -7.45 -4.11 13.80
CA ASP A 28 -8.20 -4.47 15.02
C ASP A 28 -7.60 -5.71 15.71
N LEU A 29 -7.23 -6.74 14.95
CA LEU A 29 -6.62 -7.97 15.49
C LEU A 29 -5.31 -7.70 16.25
N ILE A 30 -4.58 -6.64 15.88
CA ILE A 30 -3.31 -6.25 16.49
C ILE A 30 -3.41 -5.02 17.41
N GLY A 31 -4.64 -4.53 17.67
CA GLY A 31 -4.89 -3.37 18.52
C GLY A 31 -4.39 -2.06 17.89
N GLY A 32 -4.79 -1.79 16.65
CA GLY A 32 -4.42 -0.63 15.85
C GLY A 32 -2.94 -0.62 15.42
N ILE A 33 -2.47 0.48 14.87
CA ILE A 33 -1.06 0.74 14.55
C ILE A 33 -0.73 2.21 14.83
N ASP A 34 0.54 2.50 15.10
CA ASP A 34 0.98 3.88 15.32
C ASP A 34 1.80 4.37 14.13
N VAL A 35 1.33 5.45 13.50
CA VAL A 35 2.02 6.07 12.36
C VAL A 35 2.53 7.44 12.77
N TYR A 36 3.83 7.66 12.59
CA TYR A 36 4.43 8.97 12.78
C TYR A 36 4.29 9.81 11.50
N LEU A 37 3.75 11.02 11.63
CA LEU A 37 3.64 12.00 10.56
C LEU A 37 4.62 13.16 10.80
N GLU A 38 5.44 13.45 9.78
CA GLU A 38 6.37 14.58 9.80
C GLU A 38 5.66 15.92 9.54
N THR A 39 4.57 15.87 8.81
CA THR A 39 3.69 17.00 8.48
C THR A 39 2.25 16.62 8.78
N GLU A 40 1.39 17.60 9.05
CA GLU A 40 -0.01 17.31 9.27
C GLU A 40 -0.68 16.77 8.00
N LEU A 41 -1.60 15.83 8.18
CA LEU A 41 -2.49 15.35 7.12
C LEU A 41 -3.85 16.01 7.31
N LYS A 42 -4.15 17.01 6.48
CA LYS A 42 -5.45 17.68 6.44
C LYS A 42 -6.07 17.57 5.05
N ASP A 43 -7.24 16.93 4.97
CA ASP A 43 -8.01 16.80 3.72
C ASP A 43 -9.43 17.31 3.96
N VAL A 44 -9.73 18.48 3.42
CA VAL A 44 -11.04 19.17 3.56
C VAL A 44 -12.06 18.72 2.52
N GLN A 45 -11.66 17.85 1.58
CA GLN A 45 -12.48 17.34 0.49
C GLN A 45 -12.62 15.82 0.55
N TYR A 46 -12.51 15.23 1.74
CA TYR A 46 -12.67 13.79 1.90
C TYR A 46 -14.15 13.42 1.69
N PRO A 47 -14.47 12.42 0.84
CA PRO A 47 -15.86 12.05 0.57
C PRO A 47 -16.60 11.66 1.85
N ASN A 48 -17.76 12.26 2.09
CA ASN A 48 -18.55 11.98 3.28
C ASN A 48 -19.44 10.76 3.05
N GLN A 49 -19.19 9.68 3.79
CA GLN A 49 -19.96 8.44 3.66
C GLN A 49 -21.45 8.64 3.93
N ALA A 50 -21.83 9.50 4.90
CA ALA A 50 -23.24 9.78 5.19
C ALA A 50 -23.97 10.44 4.00
N TYR A 51 -23.28 11.27 3.22
CA TYR A 51 -23.82 11.83 1.98
C TYR A 51 -23.88 10.79 0.87
N ILE A 52 -22.86 9.93 0.74
CA ILE A 52 -22.82 8.86 -0.28
C ILE A 52 -23.97 7.87 -0.06
N ASP A 53 -24.19 7.44 1.18
CA ASP A 53 -25.23 6.48 1.53
C ASP A 53 -26.64 7.08 1.37
N ASN A 54 -26.79 8.37 1.68
CA ASN A 54 -28.04 9.09 1.49
C ASN A 54 -27.80 10.57 1.13
N PRO A 55 -27.85 10.92 -0.16
CA PRO A 55 -27.66 12.31 -0.61
C PRO A 55 -28.73 13.29 -0.11
N LYS A 56 -29.88 12.79 0.39
CA LYS A 56 -30.97 13.61 0.94
C LYS A 56 -30.90 13.80 2.46
N SER A 57 -29.89 13.23 3.12
CA SER A 57 -29.72 13.32 4.59
C SER A 57 -29.42 14.74 5.10
N GLY A 58 -29.08 15.68 4.21
CA GLY A 58 -28.55 16.99 4.58
C GLY A 58 -27.08 16.97 4.98
N ALA A 59 -26.42 15.81 4.95
CA ALA A 59 -24.98 15.71 5.17
C ALA A 59 -24.20 16.47 4.08
N PRO A 60 -23.09 17.15 4.40
CA PRO A 60 -22.25 17.78 3.39
C PRO A 60 -21.60 16.72 2.51
N ILE A 61 -21.39 17.04 1.22
CA ILE A 61 -20.74 16.15 0.23
C ILE A 61 -19.35 15.69 0.71
N TYR A 62 -18.63 16.61 1.34
CA TYR A 62 -17.29 16.38 1.88
C TYR A 62 -17.26 16.57 3.38
N LYS A 63 -16.32 15.89 4.02
CA LYS A 63 -15.91 16.13 5.40
C LYS A 63 -14.43 16.45 5.47
N THR A 64 -14.02 17.09 6.56
CA THR A 64 -12.61 17.30 6.85
C THR A 64 -12.08 16.14 7.69
N ILE A 65 -10.97 15.53 7.26
CA ILE A 65 -10.16 14.64 8.08
C ILE A 65 -8.87 15.36 8.46
N TYR A 66 -8.39 15.10 9.66
CA TYR A 66 -7.22 15.77 10.23
C TYR A 66 -6.41 14.80 11.10
N TYR A 67 -5.11 14.73 10.83
CA TYR A 67 -4.14 14.05 11.66
C TYR A 67 -2.99 15.01 11.95
N PRO A 68 -2.71 15.32 13.23
CA PRO A 68 -1.61 16.22 13.60
C PRO A 68 -0.24 15.62 13.29
N VAL A 69 0.78 16.48 13.27
CA VAL A 69 2.19 16.07 13.30
C VAL A 69 2.44 15.20 14.54
N GLY A 70 3.28 14.17 14.39
CA GLY A 70 3.65 13.26 15.47
C GLY A 70 2.98 11.88 15.35
N ILE A 71 2.88 11.19 16.48
CA ILE A 71 2.33 9.83 16.54
C ILE A 71 0.81 9.88 16.45
N ASN A 72 0.26 9.20 15.45
CA ASN A 72 -1.17 9.02 15.25
C ASN A 72 -1.53 7.55 15.36
N HIS A 73 -2.47 7.24 16.24
CA HIS A 73 -3.01 5.89 16.35
C HIS A 73 -4.06 5.64 15.26
N LEU A 74 -3.84 4.61 14.47
CA LEU A 74 -4.76 4.18 13.42
C LEU A 74 -5.39 2.83 13.76
N ASP A 75 -6.73 2.78 13.70
CA ASP A 75 -7.54 1.58 13.92
C ASP A 75 -8.60 1.46 12.81
N SER A 76 -9.51 0.49 12.91
CA SER A 76 -10.58 0.31 11.91
C SER A 76 -11.44 1.54 11.66
N SER A 77 -11.55 2.48 12.62
CA SER A 77 -12.38 3.67 12.47
C SER A 77 -11.77 4.72 11.53
N ASN A 78 -10.44 4.79 11.44
CA ASN A 78 -9.76 5.92 10.79
C ASN A 78 -8.67 5.48 9.78
N ILE A 79 -8.22 4.22 9.77
CA ILE A 79 -7.13 3.75 8.90
C ILE A 79 -7.50 3.85 7.41
N THR A 80 -8.78 3.64 7.10
CA THR A 80 -9.32 3.80 5.74
C THR A 80 -9.21 5.24 5.25
N GLU A 81 -9.44 6.23 6.13
CA GLU A 81 -9.36 7.65 5.78
C GLU A 81 -7.92 8.04 5.45
N TYR A 82 -6.97 7.58 6.28
CA TYR A 82 -5.54 7.79 6.08
C TYR A 82 -5.05 7.28 4.71
N VAL A 83 -5.40 6.04 4.34
CA VAL A 83 -4.95 5.43 3.06
C VAL A 83 -5.72 5.87 1.83
N ARG A 84 -6.91 6.47 1.98
CA ARG A 84 -7.75 6.93 0.86
C ARG A 84 -7.66 8.44 0.63
N SER A 85 -7.14 9.22 1.57
CA SER A 85 -6.99 10.67 1.41
C SER A 85 -6.18 10.99 0.15
N ARG A 86 -6.68 11.96 -0.63
CA ARG A 86 -6.07 12.39 -1.90
C ARG A 86 -5.73 13.87 -1.88
N LYS A 87 -6.57 14.71 -1.27
CA LYS A 87 -6.48 16.17 -1.34
C LYS A 87 -5.75 16.77 -0.14
N SER A 88 -4.80 16.02 0.41
CA SER A 88 -4.00 16.44 1.54
C SER A 88 -2.93 17.46 1.17
N SER A 89 -2.74 18.44 2.04
CA SER A 89 -1.70 19.48 1.93
C SER A 89 -0.27 18.94 1.82
N GLU A 90 0.03 17.73 2.34
CA GLU A 90 1.41 17.24 2.46
C GLU A 90 2.11 16.91 1.12
N LEU A 91 1.38 16.81 0.00
CA LEU A 91 1.88 16.21 -1.26
C LEU A 91 1.60 17.01 -2.54
N ALA A 92 1.02 18.22 -2.43
CA ALA A 92 0.67 19.03 -3.60
C ALA A 92 1.90 19.44 -4.45
N SER A 93 3.09 19.50 -3.85
CA SER A 93 4.34 19.94 -4.48
C SER A 93 5.11 18.87 -5.25
N ASN A 94 4.75 17.57 -5.15
CA ASN A 94 5.60 16.46 -5.64
C ASN A 94 4.93 15.53 -6.69
N GLY A 95 4.01 16.04 -7.52
CA GLY A 95 3.51 15.29 -8.69
C GLY A 95 2.13 14.62 -8.55
N GLY A 96 1.27 15.13 -7.68
CA GLY A 96 -0.17 14.84 -7.68
C GLY A 96 -0.68 14.01 -6.51
N THR A 97 -1.99 14.09 -6.30
CA THR A 97 -2.73 13.50 -5.16
C THR A 97 -2.54 11.99 -4.97
N ASP A 98 -2.19 11.28 -6.06
CA ASP A 98 -2.14 9.83 -6.10
C ASP A 98 -0.79 9.24 -5.67
N LEU A 99 0.35 9.88 -6.00
CA LEU A 99 1.66 9.47 -5.50
C LEU A 99 1.72 9.53 -3.98
N GLY A 100 1.11 10.57 -3.46
CA GLY A 100 0.95 10.77 -2.04
C GLY A 100 0.12 9.71 -1.32
N ARG A 101 -0.99 9.32 -1.93
CA ARG A 101 -1.79 8.18 -1.46
C ARG A 101 -0.97 6.89 -1.45
N ILE A 102 -0.18 6.64 -2.48
CA ILE A 102 0.70 5.46 -2.56
C ILE A 102 1.74 5.49 -1.44
N ALA A 103 2.36 6.65 -1.17
CA ALA A 103 3.33 6.79 -0.09
C ALA A 103 2.72 6.45 1.28
N ARG A 104 1.51 6.94 1.58
CA ARG A 104 0.79 6.62 2.82
C ARG A 104 0.41 5.14 2.91
N GLN A 105 -0.04 4.54 1.82
CA GLN A 105 -0.31 3.09 1.76
C GLN A 105 0.95 2.28 2.06
N GLN A 106 2.09 2.64 1.46
CA GLN A 106 3.38 1.97 1.72
C GLN A 106 3.79 2.13 3.18
N LYS A 107 3.71 3.35 3.74
CA LYS A 107 4.02 3.62 5.15
C LYS A 107 3.15 2.78 6.08
N LEU A 108 1.85 2.67 5.78
CA LEU A 108 0.93 1.83 6.53
C LEU A 108 1.37 0.36 6.50
N PHE A 109 1.68 -0.17 5.32
CA PHE A 109 2.15 -1.55 5.17
C PHE A 109 3.45 -1.79 5.95
N ASP A 110 4.41 -0.86 5.91
CA ASP A 110 5.67 -0.98 6.65
C ASP A 110 5.44 -1.10 8.17
N VAL A 111 4.59 -0.22 8.72
CA VAL A 111 4.27 -0.19 10.15
C VAL A 111 3.48 -1.45 10.55
N LEU A 112 2.47 -1.82 9.77
CA LEU A 112 1.63 -2.98 10.01
C LEU A 112 2.44 -4.28 9.97
N PHE A 113 3.29 -4.46 8.95
CA PHE A 113 4.18 -5.62 8.82
C PHE A 113 5.16 -5.70 9.99
N THR A 114 5.75 -4.57 10.37
CA THR A 114 6.66 -4.49 11.52
C THR A 114 5.94 -4.87 12.82
N LYS A 115 4.71 -4.41 13.03
CA LYS A 115 3.91 -4.75 14.22
C LYS A 115 3.60 -6.25 14.24
N ILE A 116 3.13 -6.82 13.13
CA ILE A 116 2.82 -8.26 13.01
C ILE A 116 4.03 -9.14 13.32
N ILE A 117 5.21 -8.85 12.73
CA ILE A 117 6.43 -9.63 12.99
C ILE A 117 6.89 -9.55 14.44
N LYS A 118 6.72 -8.39 15.07
CA LYS A 118 7.12 -8.17 16.47
C LYS A 118 6.11 -8.72 17.47
N THR A 119 4.88 -9.00 17.07
CA THR A 119 3.86 -9.61 17.93
C THR A 119 4.37 -10.92 18.53
N ARG A 120 4.22 -11.06 19.85
CA ARG A 120 4.53 -12.28 20.61
C ARG A 120 3.30 -12.91 21.26
N ASN A 121 2.15 -12.26 21.15
CA ASN A 121 0.91 -12.74 21.74
C ASN A 121 0.38 -13.94 20.93
N PRO A 122 0.35 -15.17 21.50
CA PRO A 122 -0.07 -16.36 20.78
C PRO A 122 -1.51 -16.28 20.26
N LYS A 123 -2.41 -15.64 21.02
CA LYS A 123 -3.81 -15.43 20.61
C LYS A 123 -3.91 -14.53 19.39
N GLN A 124 -3.15 -13.42 19.36
CA GLN A 124 -3.11 -12.54 18.20
C GLN A 124 -2.51 -13.24 16.97
N ILE A 125 -1.41 -13.99 17.14
CA ILE A 125 -0.78 -14.75 16.05
C ILE A 125 -1.76 -15.78 15.47
N PHE A 126 -2.46 -16.52 16.33
CA PHE A 126 -3.45 -17.49 15.90
C PHE A 126 -4.64 -16.83 15.18
N ASN A 127 -5.16 -15.72 15.71
CA ASN A 127 -6.24 -14.97 15.07
C ASN A 127 -5.82 -14.41 13.70
N LEU A 128 -4.60 -13.87 13.59
CA LEU A 128 -4.04 -13.39 12.31
C LEU A 128 -3.91 -14.54 11.30
N TYR A 129 -3.43 -15.70 11.73
CA TYR A 129 -3.32 -16.88 10.86
C TYR A 129 -4.69 -17.34 10.35
N GLN A 130 -5.68 -17.46 11.24
CA GLN A 130 -7.05 -17.82 10.84
C GLN A 130 -7.64 -16.78 9.90
N TYR A 131 -7.47 -15.49 10.23
CA TYR A 131 -7.96 -14.40 9.42
C TYR A 131 -7.36 -14.42 8.02
N PHE A 132 -6.04 -14.58 7.92
CA PHE A 132 -5.32 -14.63 6.65
C PHE A 132 -5.83 -15.76 5.77
N ASN A 133 -5.98 -16.98 6.31
CA ASN A 133 -6.43 -18.12 5.50
C ASN A 133 -7.90 -18.04 5.07
N ASN A 134 -8.75 -17.39 5.86
CA ASN A 134 -10.20 -17.39 5.63
C ASN A 134 -10.67 -16.18 4.83
N ASN A 135 -10.00 -15.03 4.95
CA ASN A 135 -10.49 -13.74 4.44
C ASN A 135 -9.56 -13.07 3.42
N ILE A 136 -8.30 -13.52 3.31
CA ILE A 136 -7.34 -12.96 2.36
C ILE A 136 -7.22 -13.92 1.18
N SER A 137 -7.38 -13.39 -0.04
CA SER A 137 -7.18 -14.19 -1.24
C SER A 137 -5.68 -14.36 -1.51
N HIS A 138 -5.21 -15.61 -1.49
CA HIS A 138 -3.81 -15.95 -1.70
C HIS A 138 -3.62 -17.33 -2.34
N ASN A 139 -2.47 -17.54 -2.97
CA ASN A 139 -2.06 -18.85 -3.53
C ASN A 139 -1.01 -19.59 -2.66
N ILE A 140 -0.82 -19.15 -1.41
CA ILE A 140 0.09 -19.77 -0.44
C ILE A 140 -0.49 -21.10 0.05
N THR A 141 0.29 -22.17 -0.06
CA THR A 141 -0.09 -23.52 0.34
C THR A 141 0.34 -23.85 1.77
N LYS A 142 -0.21 -24.92 2.35
CA LYS A 142 0.24 -25.44 3.66
C LYS A 142 1.74 -25.76 3.70
N LYS A 143 2.28 -26.28 2.58
CA LYS A 143 3.71 -26.58 2.44
C LYS A 143 4.56 -25.31 2.45
N ASP A 144 4.07 -24.23 1.82
CA ASP A 144 4.75 -22.93 1.85
C ASP A 144 4.84 -22.38 3.27
N TYR A 145 3.77 -22.45 4.06
CA TYR A 145 3.80 -22.03 5.47
C TYR A 145 4.85 -22.79 6.28
N LEU A 146 4.92 -24.12 6.12
CA LEU A 146 5.91 -24.93 6.81
C LEU A 146 7.33 -24.55 6.40
N ASN A 147 7.59 -24.42 5.10
CA ASN A 147 8.90 -24.06 4.56
C ASN A 147 9.33 -22.65 5.00
N LEU A 148 8.42 -21.69 4.95
CA LEU A 148 8.65 -20.32 5.41
C LEU A 148 8.92 -20.33 6.92
N GLY A 149 8.12 -21.05 7.70
CA GLY A 149 8.31 -21.19 9.14
C GLY A 149 9.71 -21.71 9.49
N ILE A 150 10.14 -22.82 8.89
CA ILE A 150 11.46 -23.40 9.15
C ILE A 150 12.61 -22.44 8.78
N LYS A 151 12.50 -21.75 7.64
CA LYS A 151 13.57 -20.87 7.14
C LYS A 151 13.61 -19.51 7.82
N ILE A 152 12.43 -18.94 8.12
CA ILE A 152 12.28 -17.55 8.53
C ILE A 152 12.19 -17.43 10.05
N LEU A 153 11.50 -18.35 10.75
CA LEU A 153 11.24 -18.21 12.18
C LEU A 153 12.52 -17.97 13.03
N PRO A 154 13.67 -18.62 12.75
CA PRO A 154 14.91 -18.35 13.48
C PRO A 154 15.43 -16.90 13.33
N ASN A 155 15.09 -16.24 12.22
CA ASN A 155 15.55 -14.89 11.88
C ASN A 155 14.40 -13.90 11.67
N ILE A 156 13.18 -14.21 12.14
CA ILE A 156 11.97 -13.42 11.83
C ILE A 156 12.10 -11.97 12.28
N ASN A 157 12.82 -11.72 13.37
CA ASN A 157 13.07 -10.38 13.92
C ASN A 157 14.10 -9.57 13.14
N LYS A 158 14.86 -10.22 12.27
CA LYS A 158 15.84 -9.59 11.39
C LYS A 158 15.23 -9.26 10.02
N LEU A 159 14.00 -9.70 9.75
CA LEU A 159 13.30 -9.33 8.52
C LEU A 159 13.14 -7.82 8.46
N LYS A 160 13.54 -7.26 7.32
CA LYS A 160 13.32 -5.86 6.98
C LYS A 160 12.59 -5.83 5.66
N LEU A 161 11.53 -5.04 5.60
CA LEU A 161 10.89 -4.75 4.33
C LEU A 161 11.78 -3.74 3.59
N GLN A 162 12.34 -4.17 2.46
CA GLN A 162 13.07 -3.28 1.58
C GLN A 162 12.10 -2.69 0.56
N LYS A 163 12.07 -1.36 0.50
CA LYS A 163 11.24 -0.63 -0.46
C LYS A 163 12.09 -0.23 -1.66
N ILE A 164 11.66 -0.68 -2.84
CA ILE A 164 12.27 -0.30 -4.10
C ILE A 164 11.26 0.56 -4.86
N THR A 165 11.60 1.83 -5.03
CA THR A 165 10.77 2.78 -5.78
C THR A 165 11.21 2.78 -7.24
N ILE A 166 10.26 2.55 -8.15
CA ILE A 166 10.54 2.67 -9.58
C ILE A 166 10.68 4.16 -9.92
N PRO A 167 11.80 4.60 -10.52
CA PRO A 167 11.96 5.98 -10.96
C PRO A 167 10.80 6.40 -11.87
N THR A 168 10.04 7.39 -11.40
CA THR A 168 8.78 7.82 -12.02
C THR A 168 8.75 9.35 -12.13
N GLY A 169 8.37 9.84 -13.31
CA GLY A 169 8.31 11.29 -13.56
C GLY A 169 7.62 11.62 -14.88
N GLU A 170 8.09 12.67 -15.56
CA GLU A 170 7.55 13.14 -16.84
C GLU A 170 8.59 13.05 -17.97
N ASN A 171 9.82 12.59 -17.68
CA ASN A 171 10.92 12.57 -18.63
C ASN A 171 11.30 11.13 -19.01
N PRO A 172 10.96 10.65 -20.22
CA PRO A 172 11.27 9.28 -20.65
C PRO A 172 12.76 8.94 -20.72
N LYS A 173 13.65 9.94 -20.72
CA LYS A 173 15.09 9.71 -20.77
C LYS A 173 15.68 9.37 -19.40
N THR A 174 15.05 9.82 -18.32
CA THR A 174 15.53 9.66 -16.94
C THR A 174 14.66 8.75 -16.11
N ASP A 175 13.36 8.69 -16.40
CA ASP A 175 12.38 7.92 -15.66
C ASP A 175 12.13 6.56 -16.31
N ILE A 176 11.98 5.50 -15.51
CA ILE A 176 11.71 4.15 -16.02
C ILE A 176 10.23 4.02 -16.40
N ILE A 177 9.38 4.69 -15.64
CA ILE A 177 7.97 4.87 -15.94
C ILE A 177 7.70 6.38 -15.96
N TYR A 178 6.96 6.89 -16.94
CA TYR A 178 6.71 8.32 -17.04
C TYR A 178 5.28 8.63 -17.47
N HIS A 179 4.82 9.82 -17.09
CA HIS A 179 3.63 10.44 -17.65
C HIS A 179 4.00 11.24 -18.90
N PRO A 180 3.38 10.96 -20.07
CA PRO A 180 3.60 11.77 -21.26
C PRO A 180 3.01 13.18 -21.07
N GLN A 181 3.64 14.20 -21.64
CA GLN A 181 3.15 15.60 -21.57
C GLN A 181 1.74 15.82 -22.16
N LYS A 182 1.21 14.84 -22.90
CA LYS A 182 -0.16 14.85 -23.42
C LYS A 182 -0.91 13.62 -22.90
N PHE A 183 -2.16 13.84 -22.49
CA PHE A 183 -3.04 12.73 -22.12
C PHE A 183 -3.24 11.76 -23.28
N ILE A 184 -3.13 10.48 -22.95
CA ILE A 184 -3.48 9.40 -23.86
C ILE A 184 -4.95 9.07 -23.58
N ASN A 185 -5.81 9.14 -24.60
CA ASN A 185 -7.25 8.89 -24.48
C ASN A 185 -7.94 9.73 -23.39
N ARG A 186 -7.50 10.99 -23.19
CA ARG A 186 -7.98 11.90 -22.12
C ARG A 186 -7.74 11.37 -20.70
N GLN A 187 -6.80 10.45 -20.52
CA GLN A 187 -6.48 9.85 -19.23
C GLN A 187 -5.04 10.18 -18.83
N TRP A 188 -4.85 10.34 -17.52
CA TRP A 188 -3.52 10.37 -16.91
C TRP A 188 -3.00 8.93 -16.83
N VAL A 189 -1.95 8.63 -17.59
CA VAL A 189 -1.37 7.28 -17.64
C VAL A 189 0.13 7.32 -17.36
N PHE A 190 0.62 6.20 -16.85
CA PHE A 190 2.03 5.91 -16.70
C PHE A 190 2.44 4.88 -17.75
N ILE A 191 3.48 5.17 -18.52
CA ILE A 191 4.02 4.28 -19.54
C ILE A 191 5.49 4.01 -19.29
N THR A 192 5.98 2.85 -19.72
CA THR A 192 7.41 2.52 -19.62
C THR A 192 8.22 3.35 -20.62
N SER A 193 9.46 3.70 -20.24
CA SER A 193 10.36 4.45 -21.13
C SER A 193 10.71 3.71 -22.42
N THR A 194 10.63 2.38 -22.44
CA THR A 194 10.71 1.57 -23.66
C THR A 194 9.38 0.86 -23.94
N PRO A 195 8.91 0.80 -25.20
CA PRO A 195 7.62 0.17 -25.55
C PRO A 195 7.53 -1.33 -25.21
N ASP A 196 8.67 -2.03 -25.19
CA ASP A 196 8.81 -3.46 -24.89
C ASP A 196 9.00 -3.77 -23.39
N HIS A 197 8.95 -2.73 -22.55
CA HIS A 197 9.21 -2.75 -21.12
C HIS A 197 10.64 -3.17 -20.72
N GLN A 198 11.59 -3.24 -21.66
CA GLN A 198 12.95 -3.70 -21.37
C GLN A 198 13.66 -2.88 -20.29
N SER A 199 13.46 -1.56 -20.24
CA SER A 199 14.04 -0.72 -19.17
C SER A 199 13.52 -1.13 -17.78
N LEU A 200 12.22 -1.37 -17.67
CA LEU A 200 11.57 -1.83 -16.44
C LEU A 200 12.02 -3.25 -16.05
N LYS A 201 12.09 -4.17 -17.01
CA LYS A 201 12.59 -5.55 -16.79
C LYS A 201 14.02 -5.54 -16.26
N ASN A 202 14.88 -4.73 -16.87
CA ASN A 202 16.28 -4.59 -16.45
C ASN A 202 16.39 -4.00 -15.04
N PHE A 203 15.56 -3.01 -14.71
CA PHE A 203 15.51 -2.43 -13.37
C PHE A 203 15.12 -3.48 -12.33
N ILE A 204 14.00 -4.16 -12.54
CA ILE A 204 13.48 -5.17 -11.59
C ILE A 204 14.48 -6.31 -11.40
N SER A 205 15.07 -6.80 -12.50
CA SER A 205 16.10 -7.85 -12.42
C SER A 205 17.29 -7.43 -11.55
N LYS A 206 17.81 -6.21 -11.73
CA LYS A 206 18.91 -5.68 -10.90
C LYS A 206 18.50 -5.48 -9.45
N SER A 207 17.25 -5.08 -9.22
CA SER A 207 16.69 -4.85 -7.89
C SER A 207 16.49 -6.12 -7.07
N LEU A 208 16.39 -7.29 -7.70
CA LEU A 208 16.24 -8.59 -7.02
C LEU A 208 17.58 -9.23 -6.60
N LEU A 209 18.70 -8.68 -7.05
CA LEU A 209 20.06 -9.18 -6.75
C LEU A 209 20.65 -8.61 -5.45
N TYR A 210 19.91 -7.74 -4.76
CA TYR A 210 20.25 -7.12 -3.48
C TYR A 210 19.27 -7.57 -2.39
#